data_AF-A0A6S6UCW5-F1
#
_entry.id   AF-A0A6S6UCW5-F1
#
_cell.length_a   1.000
_cell.length_b   1.000
_cell.length_c   1.000
_cell.angle_alpha   90.00
_cell.angle_beta   90.00
_cell.angle_gamma   90.00
#
_symmetry.space_group_name_H-M   'P 1'
#
loop_
_entity.id
_entity.type
_entity.pdbx_description
1 polymer ?
#
loop_
_entity_poly.entity_id
_entity_poly.type
_entity_poly.pdbx_seq_one_letter_code
_entity_poly.pdbx_strand_id
1 'polypeptide(L)'
;MKKKLWLLSMVGVVIFSACGGSSDEAKELQQKILKLVGIPQSIVVNICQDDNSNGFCDSIELQAKVTFSQGDTRETLLSKLTLTEEGQYLLETYDATKPLLLELKNTNSQYFTSNYILPFDGLLENEDEKELSILQAMIDKDALTTQQVSNARVMKNVDDFYAILLRDLEHNIQILTGKGLTTTQAVAENIIEMADELLINGIEDTIPAQMNACNNDQACVDGILNPLSIELVLTDAEANAIVAKVEESEPIVTDPNQGKIDFANYLPAVSTVKNYIEKYKFGLNSEEVISSNTESITRTNNILEYKYNEGDSNIITINENNISVKNSQEIQHSDLTRYFNIGDTIWTDTYNEESGSSETEVSCMVQATLTEFYHGGYTYTGDIIKERCVETYTTTINNESITGTDIWYEYMQKDIGEIASIDEDCEDETGRVNDSEGCIATSYDHKYLVQ
;
A
#
# COMPACT_ATOMS: atom_id res chain seq x y z
N MET A 1 46.08 -35.50 -56.98
CA MET A 1 45.99 -35.70 -55.52
C MET A 1 44.53 -35.90 -55.14
N LYS A 2 44.32 -36.83 -54.19
CA LYS A 2 43.15 -37.05 -53.31
C LYS A 2 42.27 -35.80 -53.13
N LYS A 3 40.95 -35.83 -52.96
CA LYS A 3 39.87 -36.83 -52.88
C LYS A 3 38.58 -35.98 -52.89
N LYS A 4 37.53 -36.51 -53.56
CA LYS A 4 36.08 -36.51 -53.24
C LYS A 4 35.39 -35.20 -52.78
N LEU A 5 34.15 -34.84 -53.12
CA LEU A 5 32.96 -35.40 -53.80
C LEU A 5 31.78 -34.75 -53.03
N TRP A 6 30.81 -34.14 -53.72
CA TRP A 6 29.34 -34.16 -53.43
C TRP A 6 28.81 -33.66 -52.06
N LEU A 7 27.57 -33.17 -51.88
CA LEU A 7 26.46 -32.60 -52.66
C LEU A 7 25.31 -32.40 -51.63
N LEU A 8 24.30 -31.57 -51.99
CA LEU A 8 22.90 -31.54 -51.49
C LEU A 8 22.70 -31.02 -50.05
N SER A 9 22.08 -29.85 -49.87
CA SER A 9 20.62 -29.58 -49.87
C SER A 9 19.93 -29.96 -48.56
N MET A 10 19.45 -28.96 -47.82
CA MET A 10 18.17 -29.04 -47.12
C MET A 10 17.65 -27.63 -46.78
N VAL A 11 16.45 -27.32 -47.28
CA VAL A 11 15.54 -26.33 -46.72
C VAL A 11 15.12 -26.81 -45.34
N GLY A 12 15.15 -25.94 -44.33
CA GLY A 12 14.79 -26.28 -42.96
C GLY A 12 14.39 -25.04 -42.15
N VAL A 13 13.12 -24.67 -42.29
CA VAL A 13 12.21 -24.15 -41.24
C VAL A 13 12.74 -23.06 -40.30
N VAL A 14 12.19 -21.86 -40.46
CA VAL A 14 12.05 -20.87 -39.38
C VAL A 14 11.18 -21.49 -38.30
N ILE A 15 11.77 -21.85 -37.17
CA ILE A 15 11.05 -22.11 -35.92
C ILE A 15 11.54 -21.08 -34.91
N PHE A 16 10.62 -20.19 -34.53
CA PHE A 16 10.69 -19.44 -33.28
C PHE A 16 10.73 -20.46 -32.14
N SER A 17 11.88 -20.62 -31.49
CA SER A 17 11.96 -21.16 -30.14
C SER A 17 12.18 -20.01 -29.18
N ALA A 18 11.17 -19.80 -28.34
CA ALA A 18 11.21 -18.92 -27.18
C ALA A 18 12.31 -19.30 -26.17
N CYS A 19 12.63 -18.32 -25.32
CA CYS A 19 13.35 -18.40 -24.04
C CYS A 19 14.83 -18.82 -24.05
N GLY A 20 15.69 -17.94 -23.57
CA GLY A 20 17.04 -18.33 -23.15
C GLY A 20 17.94 -17.15 -22.78
N GLY A 21 17.77 -16.64 -21.56
CA GLY A 21 18.77 -15.80 -20.87
C GLY A 21 18.33 -14.36 -20.63
N SER A 22 17.59 -14.13 -19.55
CA SER A 22 17.74 -12.87 -18.80
C SER A 22 19.19 -12.84 -18.33
N SER A 23 19.97 -11.83 -18.72
CA SER A 23 21.35 -11.73 -18.26
C SER A 23 21.36 -11.57 -16.74
N ASP A 24 22.33 -12.20 -16.09
CA ASP A 24 22.48 -12.18 -14.64
C ASP A 24 22.65 -10.74 -14.09
N GLU A 25 23.04 -9.78 -14.94
CA GLU A 25 23.13 -8.34 -14.63
C GLU A 25 21.76 -7.69 -14.36
N ALA A 26 20.66 -8.19 -14.94
CA ALA A 26 19.31 -7.68 -14.64
C ALA A 26 18.77 -8.21 -13.29
N LYS A 27 19.33 -9.32 -12.78
CA LYS A 27 19.01 -9.85 -11.45
C LYS A 27 19.84 -9.21 -10.34
N GLU A 28 21.08 -8.78 -10.63
CA GLU A 28 21.90 -8.02 -9.67
C GLU A 28 21.37 -6.59 -9.43
N LEU A 29 20.65 -6.00 -10.39
CA LEU A 29 20.14 -4.63 -10.30
C LEU A 29 18.97 -4.42 -9.30
N GLN A 30 18.40 -5.48 -8.71
CA GLN A 30 17.25 -5.40 -7.80
C GLN A 30 17.52 -5.86 -6.36
N GLN A 31 18.74 -6.29 -6.04
CA GLN A 31 19.04 -6.84 -4.72
C GLN A 31 19.72 -5.79 -3.83
N LYS A 32 18.92 -4.94 -3.19
CA LYS A 32 19.40 -4.06 -2.11
C LYS A 32 19.32 -4.79 -0.76
N ILE A 33 20.39 -4.73 0.01
CA ILE A 33 20.54 -5.45 1.28
C ILE A 33 20.20 -4.52 2.44
N LEU A 34 19.22 -4.88 3.26
CA LEU A 34 18.96 -4.18 4.52
C LEU A 34 19.63 -4.93 5.67
N LYS A 35 20.44 -4.25 6.48
CA LYS A 35 21.19 -4.84 7.59
C LYS A 35 20.66 -4.31 8.91
N LEU A 36 19.99 -5.18 9.68
CA LEU A 36 19.51 -4.81 11.01
C LEU A 36 20.67 -4.80 12.02
N VAL A 37 20.85 -3.69 12.73
CA VAL A 37 21.93 -3.51 13.72
C VAL A 37 21.34 -3.04 15.04
N GLY A 38 21.65 -3.77 16.11
CA GLY A 38 21.23 -3.41 17.47
C GLY A 38 19.74 -3.60 17.79
N ILE A 39 18.93 -4.02 16.82
CA ILE A 39 17.50 -4.29 16.99
C ILE A 39 17.28 -5.81 17.00
N PRO A 40 16.64 -6.38 18.04
CA PRO A 40 16.34 -7.81 18.07
C PRO A 40 15.38 -8.20 16.95
N GLN A 41 15.73 -9.20 16.13
CA GLN A 41 14.87 -9.69 15.06
C GLN A 41 13.49 -10.14 15.56
N SER A 42 13.40 -10.63 16.80
CA SER A 42 12.16 -11.10 17.41
C SER A 42 11.11 -10.01 17.65
N ILE A 43 11.50 -8.73 17.58
CA ILE A 43 10.58 -7.60 17.73
C ILE A 43 10.24 -6.94 16.39
N VAL A 44 10.85 -7.39 15.28
CA VAL A 44 10.53 -6.88 13.95
C VAL A 44 9.21 -7.49 13.48
N VAL A 45 8.24 -6.65 13.20
CA VAL A 45 6.93 -7.05 12.67
C VAL A 45 6.95 -7.01 11.16
N ASN A 46 7.47 -5.92 10.59
CA ASN A 46 7.44 -5.69 9.17
C ASN A 46 8.54 -4.72 8.72
N ILE A 47 8.96 -4.83 7.45
CA ILE A 47 9.76 -3.83 6.76
C ILE A 47 9.06 -3.53 5.44
N CYS A 48 8.86 -2.26 5.11
CA CYS A 48 8.18 -1.84 3.87
C CYS A 48 8.79 -0.56 3.29
N GLN A 49 8.43 -0.24 2.04
CA GLN A 49 8.63 1.09 1.47
C GLN A 49 7.35 1.90 1.60
N ASP A 50 7.48 3.14 2.07
CA ASP A 50 6.36 4.06 2.32
C ASP A 50 5.86 4.66 0.99
N ASP A 51 4.98 3.94 0.31
CA ASP A 51 4.52 4.29 -1.04
C ASP A 51 3.56 5.49 -1.02
N ASN A 52 2.81 5.65 0.06
CA ASN A 52 1.79 6.68 0.20
C ASN A 52 2.20 7.81 1.17
N SER A 53 3.43 7.77 1.69
CA SER A 53 4.01 8.75 2.61
C SER A 53 3.15 8.94 3.87
N ASN A 54 2.44 7.91 4.31
CA ASN A 54 1.58 7.97 5.49
C ASN A 54 2.33 7.56 6.77
N GLY A 55 3.57 7.04 6.65
CA GLY A 55 4.39 6.60 7.76
C GLY A 55 3.96 5.27 8.40
N PHE A 56 3.19 4.45 7.69
CA PHE A 56 2.71 3.13 8.11
C PHE A 56 2.95 2.05 7.06
N CYS A 57 3.25 0.83 7.51
CA CYS A 57 3.40 -0.29 6.59
C CYS A 57 2.06 -0.94 6.17
N ASP A 58 1.42 -0.38 5.15
CA ASP A 58 0.09 -0.82 4.71
C ASP A 58 0.13 -2.15 3.90
N SER A 59 -1.05 -2.72 3.67
CA SER A 59 -1.34 -3.87 2.83
C SER A 59 -1.10 -3.62 1.34
N ILE A 60 -1.05 -2.36 0.89
CA ILE A 60 -0.81 -2.02 -0.53
C ILE A 60 0.70 -2.01 -0.88
N GLU A 61 1.57 -1.93 0.12
CA GLU A 61 3.04 -1.93 -0.02
C GLU A 61 3.64 -3.33 -0.15
N LEU A 62 2.78 -4.35 -0.40
CA LEU A 62 3.13 -5.77 -0.44
C LEU A 62 4.30 -6.13 -1.37
N GLN A 63 4.54 -5.32 -2.40
CA GLN A 63 5.60 -5.57 -3.38
C GLN A 63 7.01 -5.38 -2.79
N ALA A 64 7.14 -4.59 -1.72
CA ALA A 64 8.38 -4.33 -1.00
C ALA A 64 8.23 -4.62 0.51
N LYS A 65 7.37 -5.57 0.88
CA LYS A 65 7.00 -5.86 2.27
C LYS A 65 7.56 -7.19 2.76
N VAL A 66 8.20 -7.19 3.92
CA VAL A 66 8.67 -8.42 4.59
C VAL A 66 7.98 -8.58 5.94
N THR A 67 6.94 -9.43 6.00
CA THR A 67 6.11 -9.63 7.20
C THR A 67 6.51 -10.87 8.02
N PHE A 68 6.58 -10.70 9.34
CA PHE A 68 6.91 -11.75 10.31
C PHE A 68 5.69 -12.15 11.14
N SER A 69 5.50 -13.46 11.35
CA SER A 69 4.41 -13.98 12.17
C SER A 69 4.90 -14.40 13.55
N GLN A 70 4.12 -14.08 14.59
CA GLN A 70 4.44 -14.50 15.97
C GLN A 70 4.40 -16.04 16.08
N GLY A 71 5.55 -16.65 16.38
CA GLY A 71 5.70 -18.11 16.43
C GLY A 71 6.38 -18.73 15.20
N ASP A 72 6.77 -17.92 14.21
CA ASP A 72 7.67 -18.38 13.16
C ASP A 72 8.95 -18.94 13.81
N THR A 73 9.32 -20.18 13.47
CA THR A 73 10.57 -20.76 13.95
C THR A 73 11.73 -20.03 13.28
N ARG A 74 12.93 -20.16 13.86
CA ARG A 74 14.15 -19.63 13.23
C ARG A 74 14.24 -20.08 11.77
N GLU A 75 13.89 -21.34 11.47
CA GLU A 75 13.87 -21.88 10.11
C GLU A 75 12.78 -21.27 9.21
N THR A 76 11.58 -20.99 9.73
CA THR A 76 10.51 -20.35 8.96
C THR A 76 10.84 -18.89 8.64
N LEU A 77 11.40 -18.15 9.61
CA LEU A 77 11.98 -16.83 9.41
C LEU A 77 13.10 -16.88 8.37
N LEU A 78 14.01 -17.86 8.47
CA LEU A 78 15.11 -18.13 7.53
C LEU A 78 14.67 -18.57 6.12
N SER A 79 13.39 -18.91 5.90
CA SER A 79 12.86 -19.33 4.59
C SER A 79 12.15 -18.21 3.85
N LYS A 80 11.59 -17.24 4.59
CA LYS A 80 11.02 -15.99 4.06
C LYS A 80 12.11 -14.97 3.73
N LEU A 81 13.27 -15.13 4.34
CA LEU A 81 14.48 -14.34 4.15
C LEU A 81 15.47 -15.22 3.40
N THR A 82 15.78 -14.91 2.14
CA THR A 82 16.87 -15.62 1.45
C THR A 82 18.19 -15.23 2.13
N LEU A 83 18.61 -15.96 3.17
CA LEU A 83 19.72 -15.52 4.03
C LEU A 83 21.09 -16.00 3.54
N THR A 84 21.99 -15.03 3.43
CA THR A 84 23.39 -15.10 3.89
C THR A 84 23.42 -15.06 5.44
N GLU A 85 24.49 -15.45 6.13
CA GLU A 85 24.47 -15.84 7.57
C GLU A 85 24.24 -14.72 8.63
N GLU A 86 23.86 -13.47 8.31
CA GLU A 86 23.98 -12.32 9.25
C GLU A 86 22.76 -11.37 9.43
N GLY A 87 21.53 -11.75 9.07
CA GLY A 87 20.33 -10.93 9.36
C GLY A 87 20.06 -9.83 8.32
N GLN A 88 20.25 -10.17 7.05
CA GLN A 88 19.97 -9.33 5.89
C GLN A 88 18.51 -9.52 5.40
N TYR A 89 17.86 -8.44 4.96
CA TYR A 89 16.52 -8.48 4.35
C TYR A 89 16.60 -8.05 2.88
N LEU A 90 15.85 -8.75 2.02
CA LEU A 90 15.78 -8.49 0.58
C LEU A 90 14.43 -7.85 0.23
N LEU A 91 14.46 -6.73 -0.50
CA LEU A 91 13.29 -6.09 -1.08
C LEU A 91 13.27 -6.33 -2.60
N GLU A 92 12.36 -7.18 -3.07
CA GLU A 92 12.33 -7.63 -4.48
C GLU A 92 11.99 -6.52 -5.48
N THR A 93 11.31 -5.44 -5.04
CA THR A 93 10.89 -4.32 -5.91
C THR A 93 11.30 -2.95 -5.34
N TYR A 94 12.54 -2.86 -4.89
CA TYR A 94 13.07 -1.66 -4.26
C TYR A 94 13.04 -0.39 -5.15
N ASP A 95 12.40 0.68 -4.67
CA ASP A 95 12.40 2.03 -5.27
C ASP A 95 13.29 3.01 -4.47
N ALA A 96 14.37 3.51 -5.08
CA ALA A 96 15.32 4.41 -4.42
C ALA A 96 14.74 5.76 -3.96
N THR A 97 13.57 6.15 -4.48
CA THR A 97 12.95 7.44 -4.18
C THR A 97 12.02 7.39 -2.98
N LYS A 98 11.75 6.19 -2.44
CA LYS A 98 10.76 5.99 -1.38
C LYS A 98 11.42 5.73 -0.03
N PRO A 99 10.88 6.28 1.07
CA PRO A 99 11.34 5.97 2.41
C PRO A 99 11.18 4.50 2.76
N LEU A 100 11.98 4.03 3.71
CA LEU A 100 11.88 2.71 4.30
C LEU A 100 11.28 2.83 5.70
N LEU A 101 10.38 1.92 6.05
CA LEU A 101 9.78 1.85 7.37
C LEU A 101 10.10 0.50 8.01
N LEU A 102 10.51 0.54 9.28
CA LEU A 102 10.70 -0.63 10.12
C LEU A 102 9.64 -0.63 11.21
N GLU A 103 8.67 -1.54 11.10
CA GLU A 103 7.63 -1.74 12.11
C GLU A 103 8.12 -2.69 13.20
N LEU A 104 8.04 -2.23 14.44
CA LEU A 104 8.52 -2.93 15.62
C LEU A 104 7.39 -3.15 16.64
N LYS A 105 7.45 -4.29 17.32
CA LYS A 105 6.58 -4.62 18.45
C LYS A 105 7.33 -5.46 19.47
N ASN A 106 7.61 -4.87 20.61
CA ASN A 106 8.26 -5.55 21.72
C ASN A 106 7.26 -5.91 22.81
N THR A 107 6.65 -7.10 22.72
CA THR A 107 5.68 -7.57 23.73
C THR A 107 6.29 -7.79 25.11
N ASN A 108 7.62 -7.85 25.21
CA ASN A 108 8.36 -8.03 26.46
C ASN A 108 8.93 -6.72 27.01
N SER A 109 8.69 -5.59 26.34
CA SER A 109 9.12 -4.28 26.84
C SER A 109 8.44 -3.98 28.18
N GLN A 110 9.19 -3.34 29.07
CA GLN A 110 8.66 -2.84 30.34
C GLN A 110 7.91 -1.52 30.17
N TYR A 111 8.11 -0.83 29.03
CA TYR A 111 7.65 0.53 28.82
C TYR A 111 6.62 0.63 27.68
N PHE A 112 6.88 0.01 26.52
CA PHE A 112 6.02 0.18 25.35
C PHE A 112 5.79 -1.13 24.59
N THR A 113 4.55 -1.61 24.58
CA THR A 113 4.17 -2.92 24.02
C THR A 113 3.33 -2.83 22.74
N SER A 114 2.95 -1.62 22.33
CA SER A 114 2.23 -1.37 21.07
C SER A 114 3.20 -1.32 19.89
N ASN A 115 2.67 -1.37 18.67
CA ASN A 115 3.49 -1.23 17.47
C ASN A 115 4.00 0.23 17.36
N TYR A 116 5.22 0.39 16.87
CA TYR A 116 5.81 1.68 16.50
C TYR A 116 6.70 1.52 15.28
N ILE A 117 6.98 2.61 14.59
CA ILE A 117 7.67 2.59 13.30
C ILE A 117 8.89 3.49 13.36
N LEU A 118 10.05 2.94 12.99
CA LEU A 118 11.26 3.71 12.72
C LEU A 118 11.31 4.05 11.23
N PRO A 119 11.30 5.35 10.87
CA PRO A 119 11.48 5.78 9.49
C PRO A 119 12.96 5.86 9.10
N PHE A 120 13.25 5.54 7.86
CA PHE A 120 14.55 5.62 7.23
C PHE A 120 14.40 6.22 5.83
N ASP A 121 15.44 6.91 5.37
CA ASP A 121 15.56 7.28 3.97
C ASP A 121 15.79 6.01 3.13
N GLY A 122 15.35 6.07 1.86
CA GLY A 122 15.74 5.07 0.88
C GLY A 122 17.26 4.99 0.69
N LEU A 123 17.76 3.82 0.30
CA LEU A 123 19.03 3.66 -0.41
C LEU A 123 19.06 4.48 -1.69
N LEU A 124 20.17 5.17 -1.88
CA LEU A 124 20.53 5.76 -3.16
C LEU A 124 20.80 4.67 -4.20
N GLU A 125 20.66 4.98 -5.50
CA GLU A 125 20.87 4.02 -6.60
C GLU A 125 22.24 3.30 -6.51
N ASN A 126 23.25 4.00 -6.01
CA ASN A 126 24.63 3.53 -5.87
C ASN A 126 24.97 2.89 -4.51
N GLU A 127 23.99 2.73 -3.62
CA GLU A 127 24.17 2.07 -2.32
C GLU A 127 23.60 0.66 -2.37
N ASP A 128 24.40 -0.34 -2.04
CA ASP A 128 23.96 -1.75 -2.09
C ASP A 128 23.51 -2.26 -0.71
N GLU A 129 23.84 -1.53 0.35
CA GLU A 129 23.49 -1.87 1.74
C GLU A 129 22.90 -0.65 2.49
N LYS A 130 21.85 -0.87 3.28
CA LYS A 130 21.31 0.09 4.25
C LYS A 130 21.36 -0.48 5.65
N GLU A 131 21.92 0.27 6.58
CA GLU A 131 21.80 -0.04 8.01
C GLU A 131 20.39 0.30 8.51
N LEU A 132 19.74 -0.63 9.21
CA LEU A 132 18.52 -0.37 9.96
C LEU A 132 18.85 -0.42 11.44
N SER A 133 19.06 0.75 12.03
CA SER A 133 19.42 0.92 13.45
C SER A 133 18.84 2.22 13.99
N ILE A 134 18.78 2.36 15.32
CA ILE A 134 18.32 3.59 15.95
C ILE A 134 19.24 4.77 15.60
N LEU A 135 20.57 4.54 15.55
CA LEU A 135 21.52 5.58 15.13
C LEU A 135 21.34 5.97 13.65
N GLN A 136 21.01 5.02 12.77
CA GLN A 136 20.73 5.36 11.37
C GLN A 136 19.43 6.15 11.26
N ALA A 137 18.39 5.84 12.03
CA ALA A 137 17.15 6.62 12.04
C ALA A 137 17.39 8.07 12.52
N MET A 138 18.34 8.28 13.45
CA MET A 138 18.77 9.63 13.85
C MET A 138 19.54 10.37 12.74
N ILE A 139 20.34 9.65 11.94
CA ILE A 139 21.04 10.23 10.78
C ILE A 139 20.04 10.63 9.69
N ASP A 140 19.10 9.75 9.36
CA ASP A 140 18.07 9.98 8.34
C ASP A 140 17.06 11.08 8.76
N LYS A 141 17.11 11.52 10.03
CA LYS A 141 16.38 12.69 10.54
C LYS A 141 17.24 13.95 10.65
N ASP A 142 18.44 13.95 10.06
CA ASP A 142 19.42 15.04 10.13
C ASP A 142 19.82 15.42 11.57
N ALA A 143 19.55 14.56 12.57
CA ALA A 143 19.85 14.82 13.97
C ALA A 143 21.28 14.39 14.34
N LEU A 144 21.82 13.39 13.62
CA LEU A 144 23.22 12.98 13.68
C LEU A 144 23.82 12.92 12.28
N THR A 145 25.14 12.95 12.20
CA THR A 145 25.88 12.66 10.97
C THR A 145 26.59 11.31 11.09
N THR A 146 26.85 10.67 9.95
CA THR A 146 27.63 9.42 9.89
C THR A 146 28.99 9.54 10.59
N GLN A 147 29.63 10.71 10.53
CA GLN A 147 30.91 10.96 11.16
C GLN A 147 30.81 10.99 12.69
N GLN A 148 29.74 11.59 13.24
CA GLN A 148 29.53 11.69 14.69
C GLN A 148 29.27 10.33 15.35
N VAL A 149 28.85 9.32 14.61
CA VAL A 149 28.56 7.99 15.18
C VAL A 149 29.56 6.90 14.75
N SER A 150 30.57 7.24 13.94
CA SER A 150 31.46 6.23 13.34
C SER A 150 32.19 5.39 14.39
N ASN A 151 32.62 6.02 15.49
CA ASN A 151 33.31 5.34 16.59
C ASN A 151 32.34 4.52 17.47
N ALA A 152 31.12 5.02 17.69
CA ALA A 152 30.10 4.31 18.45
C ALA A 152 29.69 3.00 17.75
N ARG A 153 29.60 3.00 16.42
CA ARG A 153 29.26 1.79 15.64
C ARG A 153 30.26 0.65 15.76
N VAL A 154 31.51 0.93 16.13
CA VAL A 154 32.61 -0.05 16.18
C VAL A 154 33.22 -0.21 17.58
N MET A 155 32.60 0.37 18.62
CA MET A 155 33.11 0.26 19.98
C MET A 155 32.87 -1.13 20.58
N LYS A 156 33.64 -1.48 21.61
CA LYS A 156 33.37 -2.68 22.41
C LYS A 156 32.04 -2.56 23.13
N ASN A 157 31.34 -3.70 23.27
CA ASN A 157 30.02 -3.78 23.91
C ASN A 157 28.97 -2.87 23.23
N VAL A 158 29.08 -2.71 21.90
CA VAL A 158 28.12 -1.95 21.10
C VAL A 158 26.70 -2.53 21.20
N ASP A 159 26.56 -3.84 21.39
CA ASP A 159 25.26 -4.49 21.59
C ASP A 159 24.56 -4.01 22.87
N ASP A 160 25.31 -3.87 23.97
CA ASP A 160 24.76 -3.33 25.23
C ASP A 160 24.34 -1.87 25.07
N PHE A 161 25.10 -1.09 24.30
CA PHE A 161 24.75 0.28 23.97
C PHE A 161 23.45 0.37 23.16
N TYR A 162 23.30 -0.43 22.10
CA TYR A 162 22.06 -0.47 21.32
C TYR A 162 20.86 -0.97 22.15
N ALA A 163 21.08 -1.92 23.06
CA ALA A 163 20.03 -2.38 23.97
C ALA A 163 19.52 -1.26 24.89
N ILE A 164 20.42 -0.39 25.36
CA ILE A 164 20.06 0.83 26.12
C ILE A 164 19.30 1.82 25.24
N LEU A 165 19.80 2.10 24.02
CA LEU A 165 19.09 2.99 23.09
C LEU A 165 17.66 2.50 22.81
N LEU A 166 17.47 1.21 22.53
CA LEU A 166 16.16 0.65 22.25
C LEU A 166 15.22 0.76 23.46
N ARG A 167 15.73 0.41 24.65
CA ARG A 167 14.94 0.49 25.88
C ARG A 167 14.51 1.92 26.19
N ASP A 168 15.43 2.87 26.06
CA ASP A 168 15.17 4.27 26.43
C ASP A 168 14.30 4.95 25.36
N LEU A 169 14.46 4.58 24.08
CA LEU A 169 13.53 4.94 23.01
C LEU A 169 12.09 4.51 23.34
N GLU A 170 11.89 3.24 23.71
CA GLU A 170 10.57 2.71 24.10
C GLU A 170 10.01 3.44 25.33
N HIS A 171 10.85 3.77 26.32
CA HIS A 171 10.44 4.51 27.50
C HIS A 171 9.96 5.92 27.16
N ASN A 172 10.71 6.64 26.33
CA ASN A 172 10.35 7.99 25.91
C ASN A 172 9.11 8.01 25.03
N ILE A 173 8.90 7.02 24.16
CA ILE A 173 7.65 6.86 23.41
C ILE A 173 6.47 6.74 24.38
N GLN A 174 6.60 5.92 25.45
CA GLN A 174 5.56 5.81 26.47
C GLN A 174 5.29 7.14 27.17
N ILE A 175 6.34 7.89 27.54
CA ILE A 175 6.20 9.20 28.19
C ILE A 175 5.45 10.17 27.28
N LEU A 176 5.90 10.32 26.03
CA LEU A 176 5.34 11.28 25.06
C LEU A 176 3.91 10.93 24.64
N THR A 177 3.61 9.65 24.41
CA THR A 177 2.23 9.21 24.14
C THR A 177 1.33 9.41 25.35
N GLY A 178 1.85 9.24 26.57
CA GLY A 178 1.16 9.58 27.82
C GLY A 178 0.86 11.08 27.97
N LYS A 179 1.55 11.94 27.22
CA LYS A 179 1.30 13.39 27.15
C LYS A 179 0.41 13.81 25.97
N GLY A 180 -0.08 12.85 25.17
CA GLY A 180 -1.05 13.11 24.11
C GLY A 180 -0.48 13.13 22.69
N LEU A 181 0.82 12.89 22.50
CA LEU A 181 1.36 12.69 21.15
C LEU A 181 0.91 11.36 20.56
N THR A 182 0.70 11.32 19.24
CA THR A 182 0.57 10.05 18.51
C THR A 182 1.89 9.26 18.56
N THR A 183 1.85 7.94 18.37
CA THR A 183 3.07 7.12 18.35
C THR A 183 4.07 7.62 17.30
N THR A 184 3.60 8.04 16.12
CA THR A 184 4.46 8.56 15.04
C THR A 184 5.15 9.86 15.47
N GLN A 185 4.42 10.81 16.05
CA GLN A 185 4.99 12.05 16.58
C GLN A 185 5.97 11.76 17.74
N ALA A 186 5.59 10.85 18.64
CA ALA A 186 6.42 10.46 19.77
C ALA A 186 7.75 9.83 19.30
N VAL A 187 7.74 8.95 18.30
CA VAL A 187 8.98 8.39 17.74
C VAL A 187 9.82 9.49 17.08
N ALA A 188 9.22 10.33 16.23
CA ALA A 188 9.95 11.34 15.47
C ALA A 188 10.67 12.35 16.38
N GLU A 189 9.98 12.92 17.37
CA GLU A 189 10.59 13.88 18.29
C GLU A 189 11.57 13.21 19.25
N ASN A 190 11.29 11.98 19.68
CA ASN A 190 12.19 11.23 20.56
C ASN A 190 13.53 10.89 19.89
N ILE A 191 13.51 10.53 18.60
CA ILE A 191 14.75 10.30 17.83
C ILE A 191 15.64 11.55 17.84
N ILE A 192 15.05 12.73 17.68
CA ILE A 192 15.75 14.01 17.68
C ILE A 192 16.31 14.31 19.08
N GLU A 193 15.48 14.21 20.12
CA GLU A 193 15.92 14.52 21.49
C GLU A 193 17.03 13.56 21.97
N MET A 194 16.87 12.25 21.71
CA MET A 194 17.90 11.28 22.07
C MET A 194 19.21 11.53 21.30
N ALA A 195 19.14 11.99 20.05
CA ALA A 195 20.34 12.36 19.29
C ALA A 195 21.06 13.56 19.91
N ASP A 196 20.33 14.60 20.31
CA ASP A 196 20.90 15.77 20.99
C ASP A 196 21.57 15.38 22.31
N GLU A 197 20.93 14.53 23.11
CA GLU A 197 21.51 14.02 24.36
C GLU A 197 22.75 13.16 24.12
N LEU A 198 22.75 12.32 23.08
CA LEU A 198 23.93 11.55 22.68
C LEU A 198 25.11 12.46 22.30
N LEU A 199 24.85 13.57 21.59
CA LEU A 199 25.87 14.56 21.24
C LEU A 199 26.43 15.24 22.49
N ILE A 200 25.57 15.70 23.40
CA ILE A 200 25.96 16.33 24.66
C ILE A 200 26.83 15.39 25.49
N ASN A 201 26.49 14.11 25.52
CA ASN A 201 27.21 13.08 26.26
C ASN A 201 28.42 12.51 25.50
N GLY A 202 28.74 13.04 24.32
CA GLY A 202 29.98 12.76 23.60
C GLY A 202 30.00 11.41 22.89
N ILE A 203 28.93 11.08 22.16
CA ILE A 203 28.83 9.87 21.33
C ILE A 203 29.93 9.73 20.28
N GLU A 204 30.50 10.85 19.82
CA GLU A 204 31.57 10.86 18.82
C GLU A 204 32.87 10.23 19.34
N ASP A 205 33.27 10.53 20.57
CA ASP A 205 34.59 10.15 21.08
C ASP A 205 34.59 9.69 22.54
N THR A 206 33.84 10.35 23.43
CA THR A 206 33.92 10.13 24.88
C THR A 206 33.34 8.78 25.27
N ILE A 207 32.09 8.51 24.88
CA ILE A 207 31.42 7.23 25.18
C ILE A 207 32.20 6.07 24.55
N PRO A 208 32.54 6.09 23.24
CA PRO A 208 33.33 5.01 22.63
C PRO A 208 34.68 4.78 23.31
N ALA A 209 35.42 5.83 23.67
CA ALA A 209 36.73 5.67 24.33
C ALA A 209 36.60 5.03 25.72
N GLN A 210 35.61 5.46 26.50
CA GLN A 210 35.34 4.89 27.83
C GLN A 210 34.90 3.42 27.71
N MET A 211 33.98 3.11 26.80
CA MET A 211 33.51 1.75 26.53
C MET A 211 34.65 0.81 26.11
N ASN A 212 35.53 1.29 25.22
CA ASN A 212 36.69 0.52 24.76
C ASN A 212 37.73 0.24 25.87
N ALA A 213 37.80 1.12 26.88
CA ALA A 213 38.69 0.98 28.03
C ALA A 213 38.19 -0.05 29.06
N CYS A 214 36.90 -0.39 29.07
CA CYS A 214 36.33 -1.34 30.03
C CYS A 214 36.82 -2.79 29.86
N ASN A 215 37.46 -3.15 28.75
CA ASN A 215 38.01 -4.51 28.53
C ASN A 215 37.01 -5.65 28.84
N ASN A 216 35.73 -5.44 28.50
CA ASN A 216 34.61 -6.36 28.74
C ASN A 216 34.26 -6.58 30.23
N ASP A 217 34.64 -5.66 31.12
CA ASP A 217 34.13 -5.60 32.49
C ASP A 217 32.71 -5.01 32.51
N GLN A 218 31.71 -5.84 32.79
CA GLN A 218 30.31 -5.43 32.81
C GLN A 218 30.05 -4.31 33.81
N ALA A 219 30.69 -4.32 34.99
CA ALA A 219 30.47 -3.28 35.99
C ALA A 219 31.00 -1.92 35.50
N CYS A 220 32.06 -1.93 34.69
CA CYS A 220 32.56 -0.74 34.01
C CYS A 220 31.60 -0.26 32.92
N VAL A 221 31.11 -1.17 32.07
CA VAL A 221 30.13 -0.88 31.01
C VAL A 221 28.86 -0.28 31.61
N ASP A 222 28.29 -0.92 32.63
CA ASP A 222 27.12 -0.44 33.37
C ASP A 222 27.38 0.93 34.02
N GLY A 223 28.61 1.17 34.48
CA GLY A 223 29.04 2.45 35.04
C GLY A 223 29.06 3.61 34.04
N ILE A 224 29.08 3.32 32.73
CA ILE A 224 29.02 4.31 31.64
C ILE A 224 27.59 4.41 31.11
N LEU A 225 26.96 3.27 30.82
CA LEU A 225 25.66 3.22 30.14
C LEU A 225 24.49 3.60 31.07
N ASN A 226 24.54 3.33 32.37
CA ASN A 226 23.45 3.72 33.27
C ASN A 226 23.36 5.25 33.45
N PRO A 227 24.46 6.00 33.67
CA PRO A 227 24.41 7.45 33.65
C PRO A 227 23.90 8.00 32.32
N LEU A 228 24.40 7.48 31.19
CA LEU A 228 23.93 7.90 29.87
C LEU A 228 22.42 7.71 29.74
N SER A 229 21.91 6.55 30.14
CA SER A 229 20.48 6.25 30.08
C SER A 229 19.62 7.23 30.88
N ILE A 230 20.12 7.70 32.03
CA ILE A 230 19.40 8.69 32.84
C ILE A 230 19.23 10.00 32.07
N GLU A 231 20.24 10.40 31.29
CA GLU A 231 20.18 11.61 30.45
C GLU A 231 19.33 11.38 29.19
N LEU A 232 19.36 10.18 28.60
CA LEU A 232 18.55 9.86 27.40
C LEU A 232 17.05 9.75 27.70
N VAL A 233 16.67 9.39 28.91
CA VAL A 233 15.26 9.26 29.30
C VAL A 233 14.67 10.64 29.60
N LEU A 234 13.59 10.99 28.90
CA LEU A 234 12.92 12.27 29.04
C LEU A 234 12.47 12.52 30.48
N THR A 235 12.82 13.69 30.98
CA THR A 235 12.16 14.27 32.14
C THR A 235 10.77 14.79 31.76
N ASP A 236 9.92 14.99 32.76
CA ASP A 236 8.61 15.63 32.57
C ASP A 236 8.74 17.03 31.92
N ALA A 237 9.84 17.74 32.18
CA ALA A 237 10.06 19.08 31.64
C ALA A 237 10.38 19.04 30.14
N GLU A 238 11.28 18.16 29.71
CA GLU A 238 11.59 17.94 28.28
C GLU A 238 10.36 17.43 27.53
N ALA A 239 9.67 16.42 28.08
CA ALA A 239 8.46 15.89 27.45
C ALA A 239 7.38 16.96 27.23
N ASN A 240 7.17 17.85 28.21
CA ASN A 240 6.22 18.96 28.05
C ASN A 240 6.72 20.00 27.02
N ALA A 241 8.03 20.25 26.94
CA ALA A 241 8.61 21.18 25.96
C ALA A 241 8.45 20.64 24.53
N ILE A 242 8.66 19.34 24.33
CA ILE A 242 8.43 18.65 23.05
C ILE A 242 6.95 18.77 22.64
N VAL A 243 6.02 18.47 23.56
CA VAL A 243 4.58 18.58 23.28
C VAL A 243 4.20 20.01 22.89
N ALA A 244 4.67 21.01 23.63
CA ALA A 244 4.42 22.41 23.31
C ALA A 244 4.98 22.80 21.93
N LYS A 245 6.18 22.31 21.57
CA LYS A 245 6.78 22.53 20.25
C LYS A 245 5.95 21.92 19.12
N VAL A 246 5.43 20.69 19.33
CA VAL A 246 4.55 20.01 18.36
C VAL A 246 3.18 20.71 18.25
N GLU A 247 2.66 21.28 19.34
CA GLU A 247 1.41 22.06 19.34
C GLU A 247 1.59 23.46 18.71
N GLU A 248 2.77 24.06 18.81
CA GLU A 248 3.10 25.38 18.24
C GLU A 248 3.47 25.33 16.75
N SER A 249 4.07 24.22 16.27
CA SER A 249 4.05 23.93 14.84
C SER A 249 2.59 23.74 14.45
N GLU A 250 2.05 24.58 13.55
CA GLU A 250 0.64 24.52 13.13
C GLU A 250 0.21 23.06 12.99
N PRO A 251 -0.99 22.69 13.49
CA PRO A 251 -1.42 21.30 13.42
C PRO A 251 -1.25 20.89 11.96
N ILE A 252 -0.42 19.87 11.73
CA ILE A 252 -0.54 19.08 10.52
C ILE A 252 -1.99 18.63 10.61
N VAL A 253 -2.87 19.30 9.88
CA VAL A 253 -4.15 18.73 9.49
C VAL A 253 -3.70 17.54 8.65
N THR A 254 -3.41 16.42 9.31
CA THR A 254 -3.41 15.13 8.67
C THR A 254 -4.85 15.03 8.24
N ASP A 255 -5.13 15.52 7.04
CA ASP A 255 -6.36 15.20 6.35
C ASP A 255 -6.43 13.67 6.47
N PRO A 256 -7.42 13.09 7.17
CA PRO A 256 -7.51 11.65 7.32
C PRO A 256 -7.64 10.94 5.97
N ASN A 257 -7.82 11.72 4.90
CA ASN A 257 -7.88 11.29 3.52
C ASN A 257 -6.59 11.59 2.73
N GLN A 258 -5.53 12.11 3.36
CA GLN A 258 -4.22 12.27 2.72
C GLN A 258 -3.72 10.89 2.24
N GLY A 259 -3.37 10.80 0.96
CA GLY A 259 -2.97 9.54 0.31
C GLY A 259 -4.12 8.67 -0.20
N LYS A 260 -5.37 8.97 0.17
CA LYS A 260 -6.55 8.27 -0.37
C LYS A 260 -6.97 8.84 -1.73
N ILE A 261 -7.60 8.01 -2.54
CA ILE A 261 -8.23 8.42 -3.78
C ILE A 261 -9.57 9.09 -3.45
N ASP A 262 -9.80 10.30 -3.96
CA ASP A 262 -11.07 11.00 -3.86
C ASP A 262 -11.96 10.68 -5.07
N PHE A 263 -13.01 9.88 -4.87
CA PHE A 263 -13.99 9.47 -5.88
C PHE A 263 -14.63 10.66 -6.57
N ALA A 264 -14.77 11.80 -5.89
CA ALA A 264 -15.38 12.99 -6.48
C ALA A 264 -14.58 13.54 -7.67
N ASN A 265 -13.27 13.26 -7.73
CA ASN A 265 -12.42 13.60 -8.87
C ASN A 265 -12.69 12.70 -10.09
N TYR A 266 -13.34 11.56 -9.91
CA TYR A 266 -13.72 10.64 -10.99
C TYR A 266 -15.15 10.87 -11.46
N LEU A 267 -15.81 11.92 -10.98
CA LEU A 267 -17.09 12.39 -11.50
C LEU A 267 -16.88 13.53 -12.53
N PRO A 268 -17.82 13.75 -13.47
CA PRO A 268 -17.74 14.81 -14.47
C PRO A 268 -17.47 16.19 -13.84
N ALA A 269 -16.35 16.83 -14.17
CA ALA A 269 -15.96 18.12 -13.59
C ALA A 269 -16.83 19.30 -14.08
N VAL A 270 -17.48 19.15 -15.23
CA VAL A 270 -18.36 20.16 -15.84
C VAL A 270 -19.63 19.49 -16.37
N SER A 271 -20.68 20.29 -16.56
CA SER A 271 -21.87 19.83 -17.28
C SER A 271 -21.51 19.36 -18.69
N THR A 272 -21.97 18.18 -19.08
CA THR A 272 -21.59 17.54 -20.34
C THR A 272 -22.70 16.66 -20.87
N VAL A 273 -22.62 16.29 -22.14
CA VAL A 273 -23.46 15.26 -22.77
C VAL A 273 -22.53 14.16 -23.25
N LYS A 274 -22.75 12.95 -22.75
CA LYS A 274 -21.99 11.76 -23.11
C LYS A 274 -22.83 10.90 -24.05
N ASN A 275 -22.17 10.33 -25.05
CA ASN A 275 -22.77 9.35 -25.93
C ASN A 275 -22.04 8.04 -25.71
N TYR A 276 -22.79 6.98 -25.44
CA TYR A 276 -22.26 5.65 -25.27
C TYR A 276 -22.68 4.77 -26.43
N ILE A 277 -21.78 3.87 -26.83
CA ILE A 277 -22.12 2.70 -27.64
C ILE A 277 -22.19 1.53 -26.69
N GLU A 278 -23.33 0.84 -26.73
CA GLU A 278 -23.58 -0.34 -25.94
C GLU A 278 -23.68 -1.54 -26.89
N LYS A 279 -22.99 -2.62 -26.53
CA LYS A 279 -22.92 -3.85 -27.30
C LYS A 279 -23.25 -4.99 -26.38
N TYR A 280 -24.36 -5.67 -26.63
CA TYR A 280 -24.74 -6.81 -25.82
C TYR A 280 -25.05 -8.04 -26.68
N LYS A 281 -24.79 -9.20 -26.09
CA LYS A 281 -25.02 -10.50 -26.70
C LYS A 281 -25.50 -11.46 -25.61
N PHE A 282 -26.63 -12.13 -25.82
CA PHE A 282 -27.20 -13.08 -24.85
C PHE A 282 -27.02 -14.52 -25.34
N GLY A 283 -25.87 -15.12 -24.99
CA GLY A 283 -25.54 -16.50 -25.33
C GLY A 283 -24.98 -16.71 -26.74
N LEU A 284 -24.35 -17.87 -26.96
CA LEU A 284 -23.50 -18.17 -28.13
C LEU A 284 -24.15 -17.92 -29.50
N ASN A 285 -25.46 -18.22 -29.63
CA ASN A 285 -26.19 -18.19 -30.89
C ASN A 285 -26.97 -16.89 -31.13
N SER A 286 -26.91 -15.93 -30.20
CA SER A 286 -27.53 -14.62 -30.42
C SER A 286 -26.69 -13.75 -31.35
N GLU A 287 -27.35 -12.86 -32.08
CA GLU A 287 -26.67 -11.79 -32.81
C GLU A 287 -26.27 -10.70 -31.80
N GLU A 288 -25.09 -10.12 -31.98
CA GLU A 288 -24.68 -8.93 -31.22
C GLU A 288 -25.63 -7.78 -31.58
N VAL A 289 -26.18 -7.13 -30.56
CA VAL A 289 -26.98 -5.93 -30.72
C VAL A 289 -26.12 -4.72 -30.35
N ILE A 290 -26.18 -3.69 -31.19
CA ILE A 290 -25.48 -2.43 -30.97
C ILE A 290 -26.51 -1.32 -30.80
N SER A 291 -26.53 -0.70 -29.63
CA SER A 291 -27.35 0.45 -29.27
C SER A 291 -26.47 1.67 -29.02
N SER A 292 -27.10 2.85 -29.02
CA SER A 292 -26.44 4.08 -28.62
C SER A 292 -27.30 4.80 -27.58
N ASN A 293 -26.71 5.15 -26.45
CA ASN A 293 -27.39 5.83 -25.35
C ASN A 293 -26.76 7.20 -25.15
N THR A 294 -27.58 8.18 -24.78
CA THR A 294 -27.11 9.54 -24.47
C THR A 294 -27.41 9.83 -23.02
N GLU A 295 -26.41 10.37 -22.32
CA GLU A 295 -26.49 10.76 -20.92
C GLU A 295 -26.19 12.25 -20.84
N SER A 296 -27.13 13.03 -20.28
CA SER A 296 -26.94 14.46 -20.04
C SER A 296 -26.64 14.69 -18.57
N ILE A 297 -25.48 15.29 -18.28
CA ILE A 297 -25.03 15.58 -16.93
C ILE A 297 -25.05 17.09 -16.70
N THR A 298 -25.77 17.53 -15.69
CA THR A 298 -25.79 18.94 -15.25
C THR A 298 -25.09 19.05 -13.89
N ARG A 299 -23.99 19.79 -13.82
CA ARG A 299 -23.28 20.05 -12.56
C ARG A 299 -23.60 21.44 -12.03
N THR A 300 -24.05 21.49 -10.78
CA THR A 300 -24.25 22.73 -10.01
C THR A 300 -23.53 22.59 -8.67
N ASN A 301 -22.35 23.20 -8.56
CA ASN A 301 -21.46 23.07 -7.40
C ASN A 301 -21.10 21.60 -7.10
N ASN A 302 -21.57 21.09 -5.97
CA ASN A 302 -21.35 19.73 -5.48
C ASN A 302 -22.49 18.76 -5.85
N ILE A 303 -23.43 19.18 -6.71
CA ILE A 303 -24.55 18.36 -7.16
C ILE A 303 -24.40 18.08 -8.65
N LEU A 304 -24.56 16.82 -9.04
CA LEU A 304 -24.66 16.38 -10.43
C LEU A 304 -26.03 15.74 -10.67
N GLU A 305 -26.72 16.18 -11.71
CA GLU A 305 -27.97 15.60 -12.17
C GLU A 305 -27.70 14.86 -13.49
N TYR A 306 -27.85 13.54 -13.45
CA TYR A 306 -27.72 12.62 -14.57
C TYR A 306 -29.10 12.35 -15.15
N LYS A 307 -29.26 12.56 -16.45
CA LYS A 307 -30.50 12.29 -17.19
C LYS A 307 -30.25 11.28 -18.29
N TYR A 308 -30.95 10.17 -18.20
CA TYR A 308 -30.95 9.11 -19.22
C TYR A 308 -32.12 9.31 -20.19
N ASN A 309 -32.03 8.71 -21.38
CA ASN A 309 -32.99 8.89 -22.46
C ASN A 309 -34.46 8.58 -22.08
N GLU A 310 -34.70 7.78 -21.03
CA GLU A 310 -36.03 7.30 -20.63
C GLU A 310 -36.70 8.10 -19.50
N GLY A 311 -36.11 9.24 -19.09
CA GLY A 311 -36.74 10.18 -18.16
C GLY A 311 -36.44 9.93 -16.69
N ASP A 312 -35.78 8.82 -16.35
CA ASP A 312 -35.16 8.65 -15.05
C ASP A 312 -33.94 9.56 -14.93
N SER A 313 -33.78 10.12 -13.73
CA SER A 313 -32.61 10.91 -13.41
C SER A 313 -32.03 10.52 -12.06
N ASN A 314 -30.71 10.53 -11.98
CA ASN A 314 -29.98 10.31 -10.73
C ASN A 314 -29.37 11.64 -10.29
N ILE A 315 -29.52 11.95 -9.01
CA ILE A 315 -28.94 13.11 -8.37
C ILE A 315 -27.79 12.60 -7.49
N ILE A 316 -26.57 12.99 -7.85
CA ILE A 316 -25.36 12.72 -7.08
C ILE A 316 -25.01 13.98 -6.30
N THR A 317 -24.87 13.85 -4.97
CA THR A 317 -24.43 14.93 -4.08
C THR A 317 -23.09 14.58 -3.46
N ILE A 318 -22.06 15.37 -3.78
CA ILE A 318 -20.72 15.25 -3.20
C ILE A 318 -20.71 15.98 -1.86
N ASN A 319 -20.61 15.22 -0.77
CA ASN A 319 -20.45 15.77 0.57
C ASN A 319 -18.97 15.74 0.99
N GLU A 320 -18.69 16.27 2.18
CA GLU A 320 -17.34 16.29 2.73
C GLU A 320 -16.74 14.87 2.78
N ASN A 321 -17.45 13.89 3.35
CA ASN A 321 -16.91 12.54 3.60
C ASN A 321 -17.55 11.42 2.78
N ASN A 322 -18.63 11.68 2.04
CA ASN A 322 -19.33 10.67 1.26
C ASN A 322 -19.96 11.27 -0.01
N ILE A 323 -20.46 10.40 -0.87
CA ILE A 323 -21.21 10.77 -2.06
C ILE A 323 -22.58 10.09 -1.99
N SER A 324 -23.65 10.88 -1.99
CA SER A 324 -25.01 10.35 -1.94
C SER A 324 -25.60 10.30 -3.35
N VAL A 325 -26.17 9.16 -3.72
CA VAL A 325 -26.88 8.95 -4.99
C VAL A 325 -28.35 8.72 -4.71
N LYS A 326 -29.19 9.50 -5.38
CA LYS A 326 -30.65 9.40 -5.29
C LYS A 326 -31.26 9.32 -6.67
N ASN A 327 -32.12 8.35 -6.91
CA ASN A 327 -32.98 8.40 -8.08
C ASN A 327 -34.07 9.48 -7.89
N SER A 328 -34.49 10.14 -8.96
CA SER A 328 -35.52 11.18 -8.99
C SER A 328 -36.89 10.78 -8.44
N GLN A 329 -37.17 9.48 -8.33
CA GLN A 329 -38.37 8.96 -7.68
C GLN A 329 -38.23 8.83 -6.15
N GLU A 330 -37.04 9.13 -5.59
CA GLU A 330 -36.66 8.95 -4.17
C GLU A 330 -36.82 7.52 -3.63
N ILE A 331 -36.91 6.52 -4.51
CA ILE A 331 -37.15 5.12 -4.13
C ILE A 331 -35.86 4.44 -3.66
N GLN A 332 -34.71 4.86 -4.19
CA GLN A 332 -33.40 4.28 -3.88
C GLN A 332 -32.43 5.38 -3.45
N HIS A 333 -31.74 5.12 -2.34
CA HIS A 333 -30.72 5.97 -1.77
C HIS A 333 -29.50 5.11 -1.47
N SER A 334 -28.38 5.47 -2.07
CA SER A 334 -27.12 4.76 -1.94
C SER A 334 -26.05 5.77 -1.52
N ASP A 335 -25.24 5.44 -0.50
CA ASP A 335 -24.12 6.27 -0.06
C ASP A 335 -22.81 5.57 -0.44
N LEU A 336 -21.99 6.27 -1.22
CA LEU A 336 -20.66 5.83 -1.62
C LEU A 336 -19.61 6.47 -0.70
N THR A 337 -18.56 5.71 -0.41
CA THR A 337 -17.36 6.20 0.24
C THR A 337 -16.63 7.16 -0.71
N ARG A 338 -16.39 8.40 -0.26
CA ARG A 338 -15.69 9.39 -1.09
C ARG A 338 -14.19 9.13 -1.16
N TYR A 339 -13.57 8.83 -0.02
CA TYR A 339 -12.12 8.67 0.08
C TYR A 339 -11.79 7.22 0.37
N PHE A 340 -11.06 6.58 -0.55
CA PHE A 340 -10.82 5.14 -0.50
C PHE A 340 -9.38 4.79 -0.91
N ASN A 341 -8.92 3.63 -0.46
CA ASN A 341 -7.71 2.97 -0.93
C ASN A 341 -8.07 1.92 -1.99
N ILE A 342 -7.07 1.48 -2.77
CA ILE A 342 -7.22 0.30 -3.62
C ILE A 342 -7.53 -0.92 -2.75
N GLY A 343 -8.57 -1.67 -3.12
CA GLY A 343 -9.10 -2.81 -2.37
C GLY A 343 -10.27 -2.46 -1.45
N ASP A 344 -10.59 -1.17 -1.26
CA ASP A 344 -11.75 -0.78 -0.47
C ASP A 344 -13.04 -0.97 -1.26
N THR A 345 -14.08 -1.46 -0.58
CA THR A 345 -15.46 -1.44 -1.06
C THR A 345 -15.98 0.00 -0.99
N ILE A 346 -16.34 0.58 -2.14
CA ILE A 346 -16.80 1.96 -2.20
C ILE A 346 -18.31 2.08 -2.00
N TRP A 347 -19.07 1.03 -2.29
CA TRP A 347 -20.50 0.98 -2.03
C TRP A 347 -21.03 -0.46 -2.00
N THR A 348 -22.08 -0.65 -1.20
CA THR A 348 -22.88 -1.86 -1.12
C THR A 348 -24.36 -1.49 -1.10
N ASP A 349 -25.20 -2.27 -1.77
CA ASP A 349 -26.66 -2.13 -1.71
C ASP A 349 -27.33 -3.50 -1.55
N THR A 350 -28.54 -3.49 -1.03
CA THR A 350 -29.36 -4.69 -0.90
C THR A 350 -30.78 -4.40 -1.34
N TYR A 351 -31.18 -5.04 -2.43
CA TYR A 351 -32.52 -4.95 -3.00
C TYR A 351 -33.33 -6.19 -2.60
N ASN A 352 -34.54 -5.95 -2.11
CA ASN A 352 -35.52 -7.01 -1.89
C ASN A 352 -36.67 -6.79 -2.87
N GLU A 353 -37.02 -7.80 -3.67
CA GLU A 353 -38.24 -7.73 -4.47
C GLU A 353 -39.47 -7.64 -3.54
N GLU A 354 -40.51 -6.90 -3.94
CA GLU A 354 -41.74 -6.72 -3.15
C GLU A 354 -42.42 -8.04 -2.76
N SER A 355 -42.20 -9.11 -3.52
CA SER A 355 -42.69 -10.46 -3.24
C SER A 355 -41.92 -11.18 -2.12
N GLY A 356 -40.78 -10.65 -1.68
CA GLY A 356 -39.87 -11.27 -0.69
C GLY A 356 -39.25 -12.59 -1.15
N SER A 357 -39.34 -12.89 -2.46
CA SER A 357 -38.86 -14.14 -3.05
C SER A 357 -37.41 -14.08 -3.52
N SER A 358 -36.86 -12.88 -3.67
CA SER A 358 -35.47 -12.66 -4.07
C SER A 358 -34.85 -11.52 -3.28
N GLU A 359 -33.58 -11.72 -2.94
CA GLU A 359 -32.70 -10.76 -2.31
C GLU A 359 -31.47 -10.62 -3.19
N THR A 360 -31.11 -9.39 -3.53
CA THR A 360 -29.96 -9.07 -4.37
C THR A 360 -29.02 -8.15 -3.59
N GLU A 361 -27.77 -8.57 -3.44
CA GLU A 361 -26.71 -7.77 -2.81
C GLU A 361 -25.70 -7.35 -3.88
N VAL A 362 -25.47 -6.05 -4.02
CA VAL A 362 -24.43 -5.51 -4.90
C VAL A 362 -23.29 -4.95 -4.05
N SER A 363 -22.06 -5.25 -4.41
CA SER A 363 -20.86 -4.72 -3.74
C SER A 363 -19.80 -4.37 -4.76
N CYS A 364 -19.31 -3.14 -4.72
CA CYS A 364 -18.30 -2.67 -5.66
C CYS A 364 -17.03 -2.20 -4.96
N MET A 365 -15.89 -2.60 -5.51
CA MET A 365 -14.56 -2.40 -4.94
C MET A 365 -13.60 -1.85 -5.98
N VAL A 366 -12.81 -0.83 -5.62
CA VAL A 366 -11.80 -0.29 -6.54
C VAL A 366 -10.58 -1.18 -6.53
N GLN A 367 -10.27 -1.79 -7.67
CA GLN A 367 -9.19 -2.77 -7.79
C GLN A 367 -7.86 -2.17 -8.21
N ALA A 368 -7.87 -1.10 -8.99
CA ALA A 368 -6.65 -0.50 -9.52
C ALA A 368 -6.86 0.94 -10.00
N THR A 369 -5.75 1.69 -10.06
CA THR A 369 -5.61 2.86 -10.93
C THR A 369 -4.84 2.48 -12.19
N LEU A 370 -5.27 2.97 -13.35
CA LEU A 370 -4.70 2.70 -14.66
C LEU A 370 -4.33 4.03 -15.32
N THR A 371 -3.29 4.01 -16.17
CA THR A 371 -2.94 5.15 -17.04
C THR A 371 -3.57 5.04 -18.44
N GLU A 372 -4.01 3.83 -18.80
CA GLU A 372 -4.60 3.49 -20.08
C GLU A 372 -5.58 2.32 -19.91
N PHE A 373 -6.69 2.36 -20.65
CA PHE A 373 -7.65 1.27 -20.79
C PHE A 373 -7.94 1.01 -22.27
N TYR A 374 -7.90 -0.26 -22.67
CA TYR A 374 -8.20 -0.70 -24.03
C TYR A 374 -9.11 -1.92 -24.04
N HIS A 375 -10.28 -1.79 -24.64
CA HIS A 375 -11.23 -2.90 -24.84
C HIS A 375 -12.15 -2.59 -26.02
N GLY A 376 -12.57 -3.61 -26.77
CA GLY A 376 -13.59 -3.47 -27.82
C GLY A 376 -13.25 -2.52 -28.98
N GLY A 377 -11.98 -2.15 -29.16
CA GLY A 377 -11.51 -1.16 -30.14
C GLY A 377 -11.53 0.29 -29.64
N TYR A 378 -11.81 0.52 -28.36
CA TYR A 378 -11.76 1.83 -27.71
C TYR A 378 -10.50 1.95 -26.86
N THR A 379 -9.87 3.11 -26.89
CA THR A 379 -8.69 3.43 -26.09
C THR A 379 -8.97 4.69 -25.28
N TYR A 380 -8.71 4.62 -23.97
CA TYR A 380 -8.81 5.74 -23.06
C TYR A 380 -7.48 5.91 -22.35
N THR A 381 -7.03 7.15 -22.20
CA THR A 381 -5.74 7.47 -21.56
C THR A 381 -5.95 8.56 -20.52
N GLY A 382 -5.23 8.47 -19.40
CA GLY A 382 -5.36 9.40 -18.29
C GLY A 382 -5.43 8.66 -16.95
N ASP A 383 -5.81 9.39 -15.90
CA ASP A 383 -6.01 8.86 -14.55
C ASP A 383 -7.36 8.13 -14.49
N ILE A 384 -7.33 6.79 -14.47
CA ILE A 384 -8.51 5.92 -14.57
C ILE A 384 -8.59 5.03 -13.34
N ILE A 385 -9.76 4.89 -12.73
CA ILE A 385 -10.02 3.83 -11.74
C ILE A 385 -10.75 2.67 -12.39
N LYS A 386 -10.34 1.46 -12.03
CA LYS A 386 -11.01 0.20 -12.34
C LYS A 386 -11.73 -0.28 -11.09
N GLU A 387 -13.04 -0.37 -11.19
CA GLU A 387 -13.93 -0.87 -10.15
C GLU A 387 -14.46 -2.25 -10.55
N ARG A 388 -14.49 -3.18 -9.60
CA ARG A 388 -15.11 -4.49 -9.75
C ARG A 388 -16.36 -4.54 -8.91
N CYS A 389 -17.49 -4.74 -9.56
CA CYS A 389 -18.76 -4.95 -8.91
C CYS A 389 -19.13 -6.43 -8.91
N VAL A 390 -19.77 -6.86 -7.82
CA VAL A 390 -20.29 -8.20 -7.66
C VAL A 390 -21.74 -8.08 -7.24
N GLU A 391 -22.64 -8.64 -8.04
CA GLU A 391 -24.04 -8.81 -7.68
C GLU A 391 -24.27 -10.26 -7.27
N THR A 392 -24.82 -10.48 -6.09
CA THR A 392 -25.23 -11.78 -5.60
C THR A 392 -26.73 -11.79 -5.43
N TYR A 393 -27.43 -12.58 -6.24
CA TYR A 393 -28.88 -12.72 -6.16
C TYR A 393 -29.24 -14.08 -5.58
N THR A 394 -30.10 -14.08 -4.57
CA THR A 394 -30.62 -15.27 -3.89
C THR A 394 -32.12 -15.33 -4.11
N THR A 395 -32.59 -16.31 -4.89
CA THR A 395 -34.01 -16.56 -5.12
C THR A 395 -34.48 -17.78 -4.34
N THR A 396 -35.57 -17.65 -3.58
CA THR A 396 -36.18 -18.76 -2.85
C THR A 396 -37.40 -19.31 -3.60
N ILE A 397 -37.30 -20.55 -4.08
CA ILE A 397 -38.38 -21.26 -4.79
C ILE A 397 -38.70 -22.54 -4.02
N ASN A 398 -39.96 -22.72 -3.60
CA ASN A 398 -40.41 -23.91 -2.85
C ASN A 398 -39.57 -24.24 -1.59
N ASN A 399 -39.11 -23.21 -0.86
CA ASN A 399 -38.20 -23.29 0.29
C ASN A 399 -36.77 -23.76 -0.04
N GLU A 400 -36.37 -23.77 -1.31
CA GLU A 400 -34.99 -23.96 -1.74
C GLU A 400 -34.42 -22.61 -2.21
N SER A 401 -33.25 -22.22 -1.66
CA SER A 401 -32.56 -20.99 -2.06
C SER A 401 -31.54 -21.31 -3.15
N ILE A 402 -31.65 -20.61 -4.27
CA ILE A 402 -30.71 -20.65 -5.39
C ILE A 402 -29.97 -19.32 -5.39
N THR A 403 -28.65 -19.38 -5.27
CA THR A 403 -27.79 -18.20 -5.33
C THR A 403 -27.03 -18.19 -6.65
N GLY A 404 -27.06 -17.07 -7.34
CA GLY A 404 -26.19 -16.77 -8.47
C GLY A 404 -25.35 -15.54 -8.19
N THR A 405 -24.32 -15.35 -9.01
CA THR A 405 -23.37 -14.25 -8.89
C THR A 405 -23.07 -13.73 -10.27
N ASP A 406 -23.12 -12.41 -10.41
CA ASP A 406 -22.73 -11.67 -11.60
C ASP A 406 -21.58 -10.70 -11.26
N ILE A 407 -20.69 -10.46 -12.21
CA ILE A 407 -19.47 -9.67 -12.03
C ILE A 407 -19.24 -8.78 -13.25
N TRP A 408 -19.32 -7.47 -13.04
CA TRP A 408 -18.94 -6.49 -14.06
C TRP A 408 -17.83 -5.57 -13.55
N TYR A 409 -17.19 -4.90 -14.50
CA TYR A 409 -16.13 -3.94 -14.29
C TYR A 409 -16.53 -2.56 -14.77
N GLU A 410 -16.42 -1.56 -13.90
CA GLU A 410 -16.61 -0.17 -14.27
C GLU A 410 -15.26 0.55 -14.37
N TYR A 411 -15.15 1.39 -15.39
CA TYR A 411 -13.97 2.19 -15.65
C TYR A 411 -14.37 3.65 -15.61
N MET A 412 -13.79 4.42 -14.69
CA MET A 412 -14.04 5.84 -14.58
C MET A 412 -12.76 6.62 -14.80
N GLN A 413 -12.84 7.65 -15.63
CA GLN A 413 -11.72 8.55 -15.88
C GLN A 413 -11.91 9.86 -15.11
N LYS A 414 -10.83 10.34 -14.51
CA LYS A 414 -10.78 11.60 -13.79
C LYS A 414 -11.37 12.75 -14.60
N ASP A 415 -12.18 13.57 -13.93
CA ASP A 415 -12.93 14.71 -14.46
C ASP A 415 -13.97 14.38 -15.55
N ILE A 416 -14.03 13.12 -16.00
CA ILE A 416 -14.90 12.66 -17.08
C ILE A 416 -16.05 11.84 -16.53
N GLY A 417 -15.85 10.94 -15.54
CA GLY A 417 -16.86 9.96 -15.14
C GLY A 417 -16.63 8.58 -15.74
N GLU A 418 -17.66 7.75 -15.72
CA GLU A 418 -17.72 6.46 -16.41
C GLU A 418 -17.31 6.62 -17.90
N ILE A 419 -16.36 5.80 -18.32
CA ILE A 419 -15.88 5.68 -19.69
C ILE A 419 -16.18 4.31 -20.29
N ALA A 420 -16.28 3.27 -19.46
CA ALA A 420 -16.75 1.97 -19.89
C ALA A 420 -17.35 1.17 -18.74
N SER A 421 -18.26 0.26 -19.07
CA SER A 421 -18.71 -0.84 -18.22
C SER A 421 -18.59 -2.15 -19.01
N ILE A 422 -17.98 -3.16 -18.42
CA ILE A 422 -17.67 -4.45 -19.04
C ILE A 422 -18.28 -5.55 -18.18
N ASP A 423 -19.36 -6.11 -18.67
CA ASP A 423 -20.01 -7.30 -18.12
C ASP A 423 -19.80 -8.46 -19.09
N GLU A 424 -19.10 -9.50 -18.66
CA GLU A 424 -18.77 -10.67 -19.48
C GLU A 424 -19.17 -11.94 -18.73
N ASP A 425 -20.15 -12.66 -19.28
CA ASP A 425 -20.60 -13.95 -18.76
C ASP A 425 -19.63 -15.05 -19.19
N CYS A 426 -18.75 -15.41 -18.26
CA CYS A 426 -17.74 -16.45 -18.44
C CYS A 426 -18.19 -17.76 -17.79
N GLU A 427 -19.03 -18.54 -18.48
CA GLU A 427 -19.35 -19.90 -18.04
C GLU A 427 -18.16 -20.86 -18.27
N ASP A 428 -17.66 -21.51 -17.22
CA ASP A 428 -16.78 -22.67 -17.38
C ASP A 428 -17.55 -23.94 -17.82
N GLU A 429 -16.84 -25.04 -18.11
CA GLU A 429 -17.46 -26.32 -18.50
C GLU A 429 -18.44 -26.89 -17.45
N THR A 430 -18.44 -26.33 -16.23
CA THR A 430 -19.36 -26.69 -15.14
C THR A 430 -20.53 -25.72 -14.98
N GLY A 431 -20.61 -24.68 -15.81
CA GLY A 431 -21.62 -23.62 -15.73
C GLY A 431 -21.40 -22.66 -14.57
N ARG A 432 -20.17 -22.55 -14.05
CA ARG A 432 -19.82 -21.55 -13.03
C ARG A 432 -19.25 -20.32 -13.71
N VAL A 433 -19.79 -19.16 -13.33
CA VAL A 433 -19.29 -17.84 -13.72
C VAL A 433 -17.92 -17.65 -13.06
N ASN A 434 -16.87 -17.65 -13.86
CA ASN A 434 -15.54 -17.21 -13.44
C ASN A 434 -15.33 -15.75 -13.84
N ASP A 435 -14.35 -15.12 -13.20
CA ASP A 435 -13.94 -13.72 -13.39
C ASP A 435 -14.09 -13.22 -14.85
N SER A 436 -14.79 -12.09 -15.03
CA SER A 436 -15.21 -11.55 -16.34
C SER A 436 -14.07 -11.02 -17.21
N GLU A 437 -12.82 -11.01 -16.74
CA GLU A 437 -11.67 -10.60 -17.55
C GLU A 437 -10.88 -11.78 -18.13
N GLY A 438 -10.83 -11.84 -19.46
CA GLY A 438 -9.89 -12.71 -20.20
C GLY A 438 -10.45 -14.05 -20.63
N CYS A 439 -11.76 -14.26 -20.52
CA CYS A 439 -12.44 -15.42 -21.08
C CYS A 439 -12.96 -15.13 -22.52
N ILE A 440 -13.48 -16.15 -23.20
CA ILE A 440 -14.30 -15.94 -24.40
C ILE A 440 -15.75 -15.96 -23.94
N ALA A 441 -16.29 -14.78 -23.63
CA ALA A 441 -17.62 -14.64 -23.07
C ALA A 441 -18.70 -15.18 -24.01
N THR A 442 -19.64 -15.96 -23.47
CA THR A 442 -20.77 -16.51 -24.25
C THR A 442 -21.92 -15.52 -24.31
N SER A 443 -22.09 -14.72 -23.25
CA SER A 443 -22.85 -13.48 -23.17
C SER A 443 -21.93 -12.32 -22.78
N TYR A 444 -22.30 -11.10 -23.13
CA TYR A 444 -21.68 -9.89 -22.61
C TYR A 444 -22.62 -8.70 -22.72
N ASP A 445 -22.39 -7.70 -21.89
CA ASP A 445 -22.92 -6.35 -22.04
C ASP A 445 -21.76 -5.35 -21.86
N HIS A 446 -21.41 -4.66 -22.94
CA HIS A 446 -20.33 -3.70 -22.94
C HIS A 446 -20.85 -2.32 -23.26
N LYS A 447 -20.51 -1.34 -22.42
CA LYS A 447 -20.82 0.07 -22.64
C LYS A 447 -19.51 0.84 -22.78
N TYR A 448 -19.42 1.70 -23.81
CA TYR A 448 -18.22 2.51 -24.09
C TYR A 448 -18.58 3.96 -24.38
N LEU A 449 -17.88 4.90 -23.75
CA LEU A 449 -18.00 6.33 -24.04
C LEU A 449 -17.36 6.66 -25.41
N VAL A 450 -18.15 7.27 -26.28
CA VAL A 450 -17.66 7.81 -27.56
C VAL A 450 -16.99 9.16 -27.31
N GLN A 451 -15.67 9.21 -27.50
CA GLN A 451 -14.86 10.44 -27.40
C GLN A 451 -15.05 11.41 -28.57
#